data_AF-A0A410QEC3-F1
#
_entry.id   AF-A0A410QEC3-F1
#
_cell.length_a   1.000
_cell.length_b   1.000
_cell.length_c   1.000
_cell.angle_alpha   90.00
_cell.angle_beta   90.00
_cell.angle_gamma   90.00
#
_symmetry.space_group_name_H-M   'P 1'
#
loop_
_entity.id
_entity.type
_entity.pdbx_description
1 polymer ?
#
loop_
_entity_poly.entity_id
_entity_poly.type
_entity_poly.pdbx_seq_one_letter_code
_entity_poly.pdbx_strand_id
1 'polypeptide(L)'
;MLKDCIDTFKKIYEEKDDRIIIDNYVLPEGSYILVDGKGDIEKILEVNKEDTDRNDSMYYIFAEMDYLSRLVDMNKPVDPKKVIHSNNCFSFFIKKPNVNSKKLTGEVIDNYYKNILYPEKRYEGKKKDMYLDIEKKYGKADEKIIEKNKNWIKNRIYTIIEEENIKNDKNYLKIFFKADMEQYKIESEKYIIPNIYNDAKYNIKIGDEVLGLPNDNMGLNSKKPYLEHKTRKNKLPYLISEEDVMIQKKFFDYLMNYASQGRTNIYISDSDIKCLTNDESPDKDFSGYFLKVQKGKEVEIKDFDEIVLYENKIKNLNIENVLSIKYEGKEQHLNNYGPLENWKDLKNVINEVYFSKYLTNNYFTEPKDLKVYDPEIGRNILRYRKAFFDWLYKGDEMVIRQVFPQVTMNLIENSICNGYILRAKEQFNLRESIIKYFGGVKNMGDILKDISDKLREKIKKDSTDQIETDKGYYFAVGQLVSFLISKNKSSKKMHSLINPILNCSTDEKLKDELRKLFIKYNYDIWKDSKKFNNLYAMVIGYVPEKDGIMKDILIGGYLYSNLLYEKDKEEVKEDGK
;
A
#
# COMPACT_ATOMS: atom_id res chain seq x y z
N MET A 1 -6.63 -7.06 -20.39
CA MET A 1 -5.96 -6.21 -19.39
C MET A 1 -4.44 -6.33 -19.44
N LEU A 2 -3.78 -7.40 -18.94
CA LEU A 2 -2.30 -7.43 -18.90
C LEU A 2 -1.67 -7.23 -20.29
N LYS A 3 -2.24 -7.87 -21.33
CA LYS A 3 -1.82 -7.65 -22.71
C LYS A 3 -1.93 -6.18 -23.12
N ASP A 4 -3.06 -5.54 -22.83
CA ASP A 4 -3.30 -4.13 -23.17
C ASP A 4 -2.30 -3.21 -22.45
N CYS A 5 -1.98 -3.49 -21.17
CA CYS A 5 -0.92 -2.79 -20.43
C CYS A 5 0.46 -2.94 -21.10
N ILE A 6 0.78 -4.15 -21.56
CA ILE A 6 2.03 -4.46 -22.26
C ILE A 6 2.05 -3.77 -23.63
N ASP A 7 0.93 -3.69 -24.34
CA ASP A 7 0.81 -3.03 -25.63
C ASP A 7 1.04 -1.51 -25.49
N THR A 8 0.51 -0.87 -24.44
CA THR A 8 0.87 0.53 -24.12
C THR A 8 2.37 0.66 -23.84
N PHE A 9 2.94 -0.21 -23.00
CA PHE A 9 4.37 -0.20 -22.71
C PHE A 9 5.21 -0.39 -23.98
N LYS A 10 4.81 -1.29 -24.89
CA LYS A 10 5.50 -1.58 -26.14
C LYS A 10 5.64 -0.32 -26.99
N LYS A 11 4.58 0.47 -27.14
CA LYS A 11 4.62 1.75 -27.88
C LYS A 11 5.65 2.72 -27.30
N ILE A 12 5.71 2.86 -25.97
CA ILE A 12 6.68 3.75 -25.30
C ILE A 12 8.10 3.18 -25.42
N TYR A 13 8.22 1.86 -25.34
CA TYR A 13 9.49 1.16 -25.49
C TYR A 13 10.07 1.28 -26.92
N GLU A 14 9.24 1.26 -27.97
CA GLU A 14 9.68 1.47 -29.36
C GLU A 14 10.35 2.84 -29.57
N GLU A 15 9.97 3.86 -28.80
CA GLU A 15 10.57 5.20 -28.86
C GLU A 15 11.84 5.34 -27.99
N LYS A 16 11.83 4.73 -26.79
CA LYS A 16 12.87 4.95 -25.77
C LYS A 16 13.91 3.84 -25.69
N ASP A 17 13.59 2.67 -26.22
CA ASP A 17 14.36 1.43 -26.09
C ASP A 17 14.64 1.10 -24.60
N ASP A 18 15.70 0.35 -24.31
CA ASP A 18 16.09 -0.10 -22.97
C ASP A 18 16.28 1.04 -21.95
N ARG A 19 16.45 2.29 -22.41
CA ARG A 19 16.53 3.47 -21.51
C ARG A 19 15.32 3.59 -20.59
N ILE A 20 14.12 3.23 -21.06
CA ILE A 20 12.91 3.28 -20.23
C ILE A 20 13.03 2.41 -18.96
N ILE A 21 13.87 1.37 -19.00
CA ILE A 21 14.16 0.46 -17.89
C ILE A 21 15.40 0.94 -17.14
N ILE A 22 16.50 1.20 -17.87
CA ILE A 22 17.82 1.49 -17.30
C ILE A 22 17.84 2.81 -16.54
N ASP A 23 17.16 3.86 -17.03
CA ASP A 23 17.13 5.19 -16.40
C ASP A 23 16.59 5.16 -14.96
N ASN A 24 15.76 4.17 -14.62
CA ASN A 24 15.19 3.99 -13.29
C ASN A 24 15.71 2.73 -12.57
N TYR A 25 16.73 2.08 -13.13
CA TYR A 25 17.31 0.87 -12.57
C TYR A 25 18.01 1.15 -11.24
N VAL A 26 17.67 0.37 -10.21
CA VAL A 26 18.28 0.50 -8.88
C VAL A 26 19.27 -0.64 -8.68
N LEU A 27 20.57 -0.32 -8.74
CA LEU A 27 21.64 -1.27 -8.43
C LEU A 27 21.40 -1.92 -7.05
N PRO A 28 21.43 -3.26 -6.94
CA PRO A 28 21.46 -3.93 -5.65
C PRO A 28 22.68 -3.52 -4.81
N GLU A 29 22.54 -3.51 -3.49
CA GLU A 29 23.66 -3.24 -2.58
C GLU A 29 24.84 -4.20 -2.84
N GLY A 30 26.05 -3.64 -2.87
CA GLY A 30 27.26 -4.39 -3.17
C GLY A 30 28.38 -3.54 -3.75
N SER A 31 29.47 -4.22 -4.08
CA SER A 31 30.68 -3.63 -4.65
C SER A 31 30.75 -3.95 -6.13
N TYR A 32 30.89 -2.93 -6.95
CA TYR A 32 30.91 -2.99 -8.41
C TYR A 32 32.30 -2.60 -8.88
N ILE A 33 32.95 -3.47 -9.64
CA ILE A 33 34.32 -3.27 -10.13
C ILE A 33 34.30 -3.27 -11.64
N LEU A 34 34.92 -2.26 -12.25
CA LEU A 34 35.20 -2.22 -13.68
C LEU A 34 36.68 -2.50 -13.92
N VAL A 35 36.96 -3.50 -14.74
CA VAL A 35 38.30 -3.92 -15.16
C VAL A 35 38.53 -3.50 -16.61
N ASP A 36 39.63 -2.83 -16.88
CA ASP A 36 39.96 -2.32 -18.20
C ASP A 36 40.52 -3.38 -19.15
N GLY A 37 40.88 -2.96 -20.37
CA GLY A 37 41.46 -3.84 -21.38
C GLY A 37 42.84 -4.42 -21.03
N LYS A 38 43.56 -3.84 -20.06
CA LYS A 38 44.87 -4.31 -19.59
C LYS A 38 44.76 -5.25 -18.39
N GLY A 39 43.61 -5.27 -17.72
CA GLY A 39 43.38 -6.03 -16.50
C GLY A 39 43.55 -5.18 -15.23
N ASP A 40 43.68 -3.86 -15.36
CA ASP A 40 43.73 -2.93 -14.24
C ASP A 40 42.30 -2.60 -13.78
N ILE A 41 42.14 -2.29 -12.50
CA ILE A 41 40.84 -1.82 -11.99
C ILE A 41 40.70 -0.35 -12.32
N GLU A 42 39.75 -0.04 -13.20
CA GLU A 42 39.46 1.32 -13.65
C GLU A 42 38.57 2.05 -12.63
N LYS A 43 37.61 1.34 -12.03
CA LYS A 43 36.65 1.93 -11.09
C LYS A 43 36.14 0.91 -10.09
N ILE A 44 35.93 1.37 -8.86
CA ILE A 44 35.15 0.69 -7.83
C ILE A 44 33.99 1.61 -7.44
N LEU A 45 32.78 1.06 -7.40
CA LEU A 45 31.58 1.72 -6.91
C LEU A 45 30.97 0.88 -5.78
N GLU A 46 30.83 1.48 -4.60
CA GLU A 46 30.13 0.89 -3.46
C GLU A 46 28.68 1.38 -3.46
N VAL A 47 27.73 0.47 -3.62
CA VAL A 47 26.30 0.77 -3.60
C VAL A 47 25.72 0.38 -2.26
N ASN A 48 25.06 1.34 -1.62
CA ASN A 48 24.31 1.18 -0.37
C ASN A 48 22.91 1.81 -0.50
N LYS A 49 22.02 1.57 0.47
CA LYS A 49 20.64 2.08 0.43
C LYS A 49 20.49 3.61 0.50
N GLU A 50 21.38 4.31 1.19
CA GLU A 50 21.14 5.70 1.64
C GLU A 50 22.01 6.75 0.91
N ASP A 51 23.22 6.40 0.48
CA ASP A 51 24.26 7.35 0.08
C ASP A 51 24.81 7.13 -1.34
N THR A 52 24.05 6.48 -2.23
CA THR A 52 24.52 6.24 -3.61
C THR A 52 24.03 7.33 -4.56
N ASP A 53 24.95 8.13 -5.10
CA ASP A 53 24.64 9.09 -6.16
C ASP A 53 24.32 8.35 -7.46
N ARG A 54 23.05 8.46 -7.88
CA ARG A 54 22.55 7.81 -9.10
C ARG A 54 22.71 8.68 -10.35
N ASN A 55 23.14 9.93 -10.18
CA ASN A 55 23.38 10.85 -11.29
C ASN A 55 24.82 10.74 -11.84
N ASP A 56 25.69 9.95 -11.19
CA ASP A 56 27.02 9.63 -11.71
C ASP A 56 26.88 8.84 -13.02
N SER A 57 27.57 9.28 -14.08
CA SER A 57 27.60 8.56 -15.37
C SER A 57 28.13 7.13 -15.21
N MET A 58 29.00 6.88 -14.24
CA MET A 58 29.46 5.54 -13.91
C MET A 58 28.37 4.68 -13.27
N TYR A 59 27.45 5.26 -12.51
CA TYR A 59 26.30 4.53 -11.98
C TYR A 59 25.45 3.98 -13.14
N TYR A 60 25.19 4.82 -14.14
CA TYR A 60 24.43 4.43 -15.33
C TYR A 60 25.12 3.28 -16.09
N ILE A 61 26.44 3.37 -16.30
CA ILE A 61 27.21 2.31 -16.97
C ILE A 61 27.14 1.00 -16.19
N PHE A 62 27.31 1.03 -14.87
CA PHE A 62 27.14 -0.17 -14.04
C PHE A 62 25.69 -0.68 -14.05
N ALA A 63 24.70 0.19 -14.10
CA ALA A 63 23.29 -0.19 -14.18
C ALA A 63 22.97 -0.95 -15.48
N GLU A 64 23.45 -0.47 -16.63
CA GLU A 64 23.29 -1.15 -17.91
C GLU A 64 24.00 -2.51 -17.93
N MET A 65 25.28 -2.55 -17.53
CA MET A 65 26.02 -3.82 -17.45
C MET A 65 25.36 -4.79 -16.46
N ASP A 66 24.91 -4.31 -15.30
CA ASP A 66 24.23 -5.16 -14.31
C ASP A 66 22.94 -5.73 -14.88
N TYR A 67 22.10 -4.88 -15.48
CA TYR A 67 20.84 -5.28 -16.08
C TYR A 67 21.02 -6.41 -17.12
N LEU A 68 22.00 -6.26 -18.01
CA LEU A 68 22.33 -7.22 -19.06
C LEU A 68 22.95 -8.52 -18.52
N SER A 69 23.63 -8.47 -17.38
CA SER A 69 24.35 -9.61 -16.81
C SER A 69 23.55 -10.48 -15.85
N ARG A 70 22.30 -10.13 -15.52
CA ARG A 70 21.46 -10.88 -14.55
C ARG A 70 20.89 -12.17 -15.10
N LEU A 71 20.77 -13.17 -14.23
CA LEU A 71 19.98 -14.36 -14.51
C LEU A 71 18.48 -14.01 -14.61
N VAL A 72 17.74 -14.69 -15.49
CA VAL A 72 16.28 -14.56 -15.60
C VAL A 72 15.61 -15.09 -14.32
N ASP A 73 16.12 -16.21 -13.80
CA ASP A 73 15.69 -16.79 -12.53
C ASP A 73 16.84 -17.62 -11.93
N MET A 74 16.87 -17.75 -10.60
CA MET A 74 17.89 -18.54 -9.89
C MET A 74 17.81 -20.05 -10.19
N ASN A 75 16.72 -20.55 -10.79
CA ASN A 75 16.61 -21.92 -11.29
C ASN A 75 17.04 -22.08 -12.75
N LYS A 76 17.46 -21.00 -13.40
CA LYS A 76 18.06 -21.00 -14.75
C LYS A 76 19.52 -20.50 -14.70
N PRO A 77 20.39 -21.03 -13.81
CA PRO A 77 21.73 -20.48 -13.63
C PRO A 77 22.67 -20.90 -14.76
N VAL A 78 23.71 -20.08 -15.01
CA VAL A 78 24.86 -20.47 -15.85
C VAL A 78 25.79 -21.42 -15.11
N ASP A 79 26.06 -21.15 -13.83
CA ASP A 79 26.73 -22.07 -12.91
C ASP A 79 25.70 -23.00 -12.23
N PRO A 80 25.68 -24.32 -12.52
CA PRO A 80 24.74 -25.26 -11.91
C PRO A 80 24.85 -25.35 -10.38
N LYS A 81 26.02 -25.02 -9.81
CA LYS A 81 26.21 -24.97 -8.34
C LYS A 81 25.61 -23.71 -7.69
N LYS A 82 25.15 -22.74 -8.50
CA LYS A 82 24.54 -21.47 -8.06
C LYS A 82 25.44 -20.69 -7.09
N VAL A 83 26.74 -20.67 -7.35
CA VAL A 83 27.72 -19.86 -6.64
C VAL A 83 27.96 -18.56 -7.40
N ILE A 84 28.07 -18.66 -8.73
CA ILE A 84 28.20 -17.51 -9.66
C ILE A 84 26.81 -17.19 -10.22
N HIS A 85 26.43 -15.90 -10.18
CA HIS A 85 25.06 -15.44 -10.42
C HIS A 85 24.92 -14.49 -11.62
N SER A 86 25.94 -14.41 -12.47
CA SER A 86 25.92 -13.66 -13.72
C SER A 86 25.61 -14.57 -14.91
N ASN A 87 25.27 -13.99 -16.05
CA ASN A 87 24.98 -14.70 -17.29
C ASN A 87 26.00 -14.45 -18.42
N ASN A 88 26.87 -13.45 -18.27
CA ASN A 88 27.64 -12.85 -19.36
C ASN A 88 29.15 -13.11 -19.19
N CYS A 89 29.90 -13.33 -20.28
CA CYS A 89 31.35 -13.52 -20.27
C CYS A 89 32.14 -12.27 -19.82
N PHE A 90 31.51 -11.10 -19.87
CA PHE A 90 32.08 -9.83 -19.40
C PHE A 90 31.75 -9.54 -17.94
N SER A 91 31.08 -10.45 -17.23
CA SER A 91 30.65 -10.20 -15.84
C SER A 91 30.81 -11.40 -14.92
N PHE A 92 31.03 -11.13 -13.64
CA PHE A 92 31.16 -12.14 -12.60
C PHE A 92 30.48 -11.68 -11.31
N PHE A 93 29.32 -12.28 -11.00
CA PHE A 93 28.54 -11.93 -9.81
C PHE A 93 28.65 -13.00 -8.74
N ILE A 94 29.04 -12.61 -7.53
CA ILE A 94 29.16 -13.53 -6.39
C ILE A 94 28.78 -12.81 -5.09
N LYS A 95 28.25 -13.52 -4.10
CA LYS A 95 28.14 -12.98 -2.74
C LYS A 95 29.51 -13.01 -2.07
N LYS A 96 29.98 -11.90 -1.50
CA LYS A 96 31.31 -11.81 -0.85
C LYS A 96 31.62 -12.96 0.12
N PRO A 97 30.67 -13.44 0.97
CA PRO A 97 30.93 -14.59 1.85
C PRO A 97 31.25 -15.91 1.13
N ASN A 98 30.96 -16.02 -0.17
CA ASN A 98 31.28 -17.21 -0.95
C ASN A 98 32.71 -17.18 -1.54
N VAL A 99 33.36 -16.01 -1.62
CA VAL A 99 34.68 -15.82 -2.25
C VAL A 99 35.75 -16.69 -1.56
N ASN A 100 35.97 -16.48 -0.26
CA ASN A 100 36.94 -17.24 0.54
C ASN A 100 36.30 -18.44 1.26
N SER A 101 35.28 -19.04 0.65
CA SER A 101 34.58 -20.21 1.19
C SER A 101 34.91 -21.46 0.39
N LYS A 102 34.60 -22.64 0.94
CA LYS A 102 34.67 -23.91 0.20
C LYS A 102 33.71 -24.00 -0.99
N LYS A 103 32.85 -22.99 -1.22
CA LYS A 103 31.88 -22.99 -2.34
C LYS A 103 32.50 -22.53 -3.65
N LEU A 104 33.34 -21.49 -3.65
CA LEU A 104 34.00 -21.01 -4.85
C LEU A 104 35.32 -21.76 -5.02
N THR A 105 35.35 -22.72 -5.94
CA THR A 105 36.58 -23.44 -6.31
C THR A 105 36.99 -23.08 -7.73
N GLY A 106 38.26 -23.31 -8.09
CA GLY A 106 38.74 -23.16 -9.47
C GLY A 106 37.89 -23.95 -10.47
N GLU A 107 37.42 -25.15 -10.09
CA GLU A 107 36.50 -25.97 -10.89
C GLU A 107 35.15 -25.29 -11.15
N VAL A 108 34.61 -24.54 -10.18
CA VAL A 108 33.36 -23.77 -10.36
C VAL A 108 33.56 -22.65 -11.37
N ILE A 109 34.68 -21.93 -11.29
CA ILE A 109 35.03 -20.87 -12.24
C ILE A 109 35.23 -21.45 -13.64
N ASP A 110 35.99 -22.54 -13.75
CA ASP A 110 36.26 -23.21 -15.03
C ASP A 110 34.95 -23.72 -15.67
N ASN A 111 34.07 -24.33 -14.89
CA ASN A 111 32.76 -24.79 -15.38
C ASN A 111 31.84 -23.65 -15.79
N TYR A 112 31.82 -22.52 -15.05
CA TYR A 112 31.03 -21.33 -15.43
C TYR A 112 31.42 -20.80 -16.81
N TYR A 113 32.72 -20.58 -17.05
CA TYR A 113 33.17 -20.08 -18.35
C TYR A 113 33.05 -21.13 -19.45
N LYS A 114 33.26 -22.42 -19.16
CA LYS A 114 32.96 -23.52 -20.11
C LYS A 114 31.49 -23.52 -20.52
N ASN A 115 30.60 -23.20 -19.59
CA ASN A 115 29.15 -23.13 -19.82
C ASN A 115 28.71 -21.92 -20.64
N ILE A 116 29.55 -20.88 -20.74
CA ILE A 116 29.37 -19.74 -21.64
C ILE A 116 29.99 -20.02 -23.00
N LEU A 117 31.15 -20.70 -23.04
CA LEU A 117 31.83 -21.06 -24.28
C LEU A 117 31.08 -22.14 -25.07
N TYR A 118 30.38 -23.05 -24.37
CA TYR A 118 29.61 -24.14 -24.97
C TYR A 118 28.16 -24.22 -24.45
N PRO A 119 27.30 -23.20 -24.66
CA PRO A 119 25.94 -23.20 -24.15
C PRO A 119 25.07 -24.32 -24.75
N GLU A 120 25.36 -24.78 -25.97
CA GLU A 120 24.66 -25.86 -26.66
C GLU A 120 24.76 -27.22 -25.95
N LYS A 121 25.76 -27.38 -25.06
CA LYS A 121 25.93 -28.57 -24.22
C LYS A 121 25.08 -28.55 -22.96
N ARG A 122 24.51 -27.40 -22.61
CA ARG A 122 23.66 -27.21 -21.43
C ARG A 122 22.17 -27.31 -21.74
N TYR A 123 21.81 -27.05 -22.99
CA TYR A 123 20.44 -27.04 -23.45
C TYR A 123 20.09 -28.34 -24.16
N GLU A 124 18.87 -28.80 -23.94
CA GLU A 124 18.28 -29.96 -24.60
C GLU A 124 16.96 -29.56 -25.28
N GLY A 125 16.57 -30.32 -26.30
CA GLY A 125 15.34 -30.10 -27.05
C GLY A 125 15.19 -28.66 -27.54
N LYS A 126 13.99 -28.09 -27.35
CA LYS A 126 13.62 -26.76 -27.89
C LYS A 126 14.51 -25.62 -27.39
N LYS A 127 15.07 -25.70 -26.17
CA LYS A 127 16.01 -24.68 -25.69
C LYS A 127 17.28 -24.65 -26.53
N LYS A 128 17.74 -25.82 -26.95
CA LYS A 128 18.92 -25.95 -27.80
C LYS A 128 18.65 -25.35 -29.18
N ASP A 129 17.47 -25.62 -29.74
CA ASP A 129 17.07 -25.06 -31.03
C ASP A 129 17.04 -23.52 -30.98
N MET A 130 16.40 -22.94 -29.95
CA MET A 130 16.38 -21.49 -29.72
C MET A 130 17.80 -20.90 -29.58
N TYR A 131 18.70 -21.61 -28.86
CA TYR A 131 20.10 -21.18 -28.74
C TYR A 131 20.85 -21.25 -30.08
N LEU A 132 20.65 -22.31 -30.87
CA LEU A 132 21.32 -22.45 -32.15
C LEU A 132 20.88 -21.37 -33.15
N ASP A 133 19.63 -20.92 -33.08
CA ASP A 133 19.14 -19.84 -33.94
C ASP A 133 19.75 -18.48 -33.57
N ILE A 134 19.93 -18.20 -32.27
CA ILE A 134 20.62 -16.97 -31.84
C ILE A 134 22.14 -17.04 -32.12
N GLU A 135 22.77 -18.21 -32.00
CA GLU A 135 24.17 -18.40 -32.39
C GLU A 135 24.36 -18.19 -33.91
N LYS A 136 23.43 -18.63 -34.76
CA LYS A 136 23.49 -18.33 -36.21
C LYS A 136 23.43 -16.83 -36.48
N LYS A 137 22.66 -16.07 -35.68
CA LYS A 137 22.48 -14.62 -35.85
C LYS A 137 23.72 -13.83 -35.43
N TYR A 138 24.30 -14.14 -34.27
CA TYR A 138 25.39 -13.33 -33.67
C TYR A 138 26.75 -14.02 -33.61
N GLY A 139 26.85 -15.28 -34.04
CA GLY A 139 28.05 -16.08 -33.92
C GLY A 139 28.33 -16.57 -32.50
N LYS A 140 29.46 -17.26 -32.36
CA LYS A 140 29.95 -17.78 -31.09
C LYS A 140 30.58 -16.69 -30.23
N ALA A 141 30.59 -16.90 -28.92
CA ALA A 141 31.33 -16.04 -28.02
C ALA A 141 32.84 -16.13 -28.30
N ASP A 142 33.56 -15.02 -28.12
CA ASP A 142 35.00 -14.96 -28.37
C ASP A 142 35.78 -15.75 -27.29
N GLU A 143 36.35 -16.87 -27.69
CA GLU A 143 37.12 -17.77 -26.84
C GLU A 143 38.32 -17.07 -26.18
N LYS A 144 39.00 -16.16 -26.89
CA LYS A 144 40.16 -15.45 -26.34
C LYS A 144 39.75 -14.50 -25.23
N ILE A 145 38.64 -13.81 -25.39
CA ILE A 145 38.08 -12.91 -24.36
C ILE A 145 37.64 -13.72 -23.15
N ILE A 146 36.92 -14.82 -23.36
CA ILE A 146 36.47 -15.71 -22.27
C ILE A 146 37.67 -16.22 -21.47
N GLU A 147 38.70 -16.74 -22.13
CA GLU A 147 39.87 -17.28 -21.45
C GLU A 147 40.67 -16.19 -20.73
N LYS A 148 40.76 -14.99 -21.30
CA LYS A 148 41.36 -13.82 -20.65
C LYS A 148 40.63 -13.45 -19.36
N ASN A 149 39.31 -13.26 -19.42
CA ASN A 149 38.48 -12.85 -18.28
C ASN A 149 38.48 -13.94 -17.19
N LYS A 150 38.38 -15.21 -17.59
CA LYS A 150 38.50 -16.36 -16.70
C LYS A 150 39.83 -16.37 -15.93
N ASN A 151 40.96 -16.20 -16.63
CA ASN A 151 42.27 -16.19 -15.99
C ASN A 151 42.44 -15.01 -15.04
N TRP A 152 41.93 -13.83 -15.42
CA TRP A 152 41.90 -12.69 -14.50
C TRP A 152 41.12 -13.00 -13.22
N ILE A 153 39.91 -13.57 -13.34
CA ILE A 153 39.10 -13.97 -12.18
C ILE A 153 39.85 -14.96 -11.30
N LYS A 154 40.41 -16.04 -11.87
CA LYS A 154 41.13 -17.07 -11.07
C LYS A 154 42.31 -16.49 -10.30
N ASN A 155 43.02 -15.54 -10.89
CA ASN A 155 44.21 -14.95 -10.29
C ASN A 155 43.88 -13.92 -9.20
N ARG A 156 42.74 -13.21 -9.32
CA ARG A 156 42.44 -12.03 -8.47
C ARG A 156 41.31 -12.25 -7.48
N ILE A 157 40.34 -13.12 -7.77
CA ILE A 157 39.07 -13.17 -7.01
C ILE A 157 39.25 -13.43 -5.52
N TYR A 158 40.25 -14.21 -5.11
CA TYR A 158 40.46 -14.59 -3.71
C TYR A 158 41.17 -13.51 -2.88
N THR A 159 41.87 -12.57 -3.53
CA THR A 159 42.64 -11.50 -2.87
C THR A 159 42.03 -10.12 -3.06
N ILE A 160 41.19 -9.92 -4.09
CA ILE A 160 40.64 -8.61 -4.48
C ILE A 160 39.92 -7.87 -3.35
N ILE A 161 39.26 -8.59 -2.43
CA ILE A 161 38.56 -7.96 -1.30
C ILE A 161 39.56 -7.25 -0.38
N GLU A 162 40.72 -7.87 -0.14
CA GLU A 162 41.77 -7.34 0.72
C GLU A 162 42.63 -6.30 -0.02
N GLU A 163 43.04 -6.61 -1.25
CA GLU A 163 43.88 -5.74 -2.08
C GLU A 163 43.24 -4.37 -2.34
N GLU A 164 41.93 -4.35 -2.61
CA GLU A 164 41.19 -3.13 -2.96
C GLU A 164 40.40 -2.54 -1.77
N ASN A 165 40.63 -3.06 -0.56
CA ASN A 165 39.95 -2.64 0.67
C ASN A 165 38.41 -2.62 0.54
N ILE A 166 37.86 -3.63 -0.12
CA ILE A 166 36.42 -3.76 -0.34
C ILE A 166 35.75 -4.20 0.96
N LYS A 167 34.61 -3.58 1.28
CA LYS A 167 33.85 -3.91 2.47
C LYS A 167 33.44 -5.39 2.48
N ASN A 168 33.96 -6.16 3.44
CA ASN A 168 33.65 -7.58 3.59
C ASN A 168 32.32 -7.79 4.33
N ASP A 169 31.20 -7.62 3.63
CA ASP A 169 29.85 -7.80 4.14
C ASP A 169 29.12 -8.99 3.46
N LYS A 170 27.80 -9.10 3.65
CA LYS A 170 26.98 -10.17 3.06
C LYS A 170 26.50 -9.85 1.63
N ASN A 171 26.86 -8.69 1.09
CA ASN A 171 26.37 -8.20 -0.18
C ASN A 171 27.14 -8.82 -1.36
N TYR A 172 26.78 -8.37 -2.57
CA TYR A 172 27.40 -8.85 -3.79
C TYR A 172 28.75 -8.17 -4.04
N LEU A 173 29.67 -8.93 -4.61
CA LEU A 173 30.80 -8.46 -5.39
C LEU A 173 30.45 -8.73 -6.86
N LYS A 174 30.43 -7.69 -7.68
CA LYS A 174 30.13 -7.75 -9.10
C LYS A 174 31.29 -7.16 -9.88
N ILE A 175 31.95 -7.99 -10.67
CA ILE A 175 33.09 -7.60 -11.48
C ILE A 175 32.63 -7.54 -12.94
N PHE A 176 33.01 -6.48 -13.63
CA PHE A 176 32.69 -6.19 -15.01
C PHE A 176 33.97 -5.96 -15.79
N PHE A 177 34.04 -6.50 -16.99
CA PHE A 177 35.14 -6.28 -17.93
C PHE A 177 34.70 -5.26 -18.99
N LYS A 178 35.56 -4.28 -19.26
CA LYS A 178 35.29 -3.25 -20.27
C LYS A 178 35.16 -3.88 -21.64
N ALA A 179 34.00 -3.69 -22.25
CA ALA A 179 33.64 -4.12 -23.60
C ALA A 179 32.60 -3.16 -24.17
N ASP A 180 32.33 -3.26 -25.47
CA ASP A 180 31.22 -2.54 -26.08
C ASP A 180 29.89 -3.03 -25.45
N MET A 181 28.96 -2.11 -25.16
CA MET A 181 27.64 -2.48 -24.63
C MET A 181 26.87 -3.38 -25.59
N GLU A 182 27.11 -3.26 -26.90
CA GLU A 182 26.51 -4.17 -27.88
C GLU A 182 26.96 -5.62 -27.66
N GLN A 183 28.21 -5.85 -27.25
CA GLN A 183 28.68 -7.19 -26.91
C GLN A 183 28.01 -7.70 -25.61
N TYR A 184 27.79 -6.83 -24.62
CA TYR A 184 27.00 -7.20 -23.44
C TYR A 184 25.57 -7.61 -23.82
N LYS A 185 24.91 -6.87 -24.71
CA LYS A 185 23.55 -7.16 -25.20
C LYS A 185 23.48 -8.50 -25.92
N ILE A 186 24.38 -8.73 -26.87
CA ILE A 186 24.46 -10.00 -27.62
C ILE A 186 24.64 -11.21 -26.69
N GLU A 187 25.60 -11.13 -25.76
CA GLU A 187 25.86 -12.24 -24.82
C GLU A 187 24.72 -12.43 -23.82
N SER A 188 24.03 -11.35 -23.44
CA SER A 188 22.80 -11.40 -22.63
C SER A 188 21.68 -12.12 -23.39
N GLU A 189 21.42 -11.77 -24.65
CA GLU A 189 20.38 -12.40 -25.48
C GLU A 189 20.61 -13.90 -25.68
N LYS A 190 21.86 -14.31 -25.92
CA LYS A 190 22.27 -15.73 -26.00
C LYS A 190 21.87 -16.52 -24.75
N TYR A 191 21.84 -15.88 -23.59
CA TYR A 191 21.35 -16.48 -22.36
C TYR A 191 19.83 -16.33 -22.17
N ILE A 192 19.26 -15.14 -22.41
CA ILE A 192 17.86 -14.84 -22.09
C ILE A 192 16.91 -15.67 -22.96
N ILE A 193 17.10 -15.69 -24.27
CA ILE A 193 16.19 -16.34 -25.24
C ILE A 193 15.90 -17.82 -24.88
N PRO A 194 16.90 -18.70 -24.71
CA PRO A 194 16.63 -20.10 -24.34
C PRO A 194 16.08 -20.27 -22.91
N ASN A 195 16.08 -19.22 -22.09
CA ASN A 195 15.66 -19.24 -20.69
C ASN A 195 14.44 -18.39 -20.38
N ILE A 196 13.82 -17.73 -21.36
CA ILE A 196 12.77 -16.75 -21.10
C ILE A 196 11.47 -17.39 -20.61
N TYR A 197 11.06 -18.50 -21.22
CA TYR A 197 9.85 -19.23 -20.87
C TYR A 197 9.96 -19.99 -19.54
N ASN A 198 8.83 -20.23 -18.87
CA ASN A 198 8.74 -20.91 -17.59
C ASN A 198 9.42 -22.30 -17.61
N ASP A 199 9.03 -23.15 -18.56
CA ASP A 199 9.66 -24.44 -18.83
C ASP A 199 9.49 -24.79 -20.31
N ALA A 200 10.57 -25.25 -20.95
CA ALA A 200 10.58 -25.59 -22.36
C ALA A 200 9.67 -26.75 -22.74
N LYS A 201 9.29 -27.61 -21.78
CA LYS A 201 8.30 -28.68 -22.02
C LYS A 201 6.92 -28.15 -22.40
N TYR A 202 6.61 -26.89 -22.05
CA TYR A 202 5.35 -26.23 -22.37
C TYR A 202 5.40 -25.47 -23.70
N ASN A 203 6.58 -25.33 -24.30
CA ASN A 203 6.72 -24.61 -25.55
C ASN A 203 6.12 -25.43 -26.69
N ILE A 204 5.44 -24.76 -27.61
CA ILE A 204 4.90 -25.34 -28.84
C ILE A 204 5.49 -24.57 -30.03
N LYS A 205 5.71 -25.28 -31.15
CA LYS A 205 6.18 -24.65 -32.39
C LYS A 205 5.00 -24.63 -33.36
N ILE A 206 4.64 -23.45 -33.85
CA ILE A 206 3.59 -23.25 -34.85
C ILE A 206 4.21 -22.50 -36.02
N GLY A 207 4.39 -23.18 -37.17
CA GLY A 207 5.20 -22.64 -38.26
C GLY A 207 6.64 -22.42 -37.79
N ASP A 208 7.15 -21.21 -37.98
CA ASP A 208 8.49 -20.79 -37.55
C ASP A 208 8.53 -20.17 -36.15
N GLU A 209 7.38 -19.91 -35.53
CA GLU A 209 7.29 -19.30 -34.21
C GLU A 209 7.28 -20.32 -33.08
N VAL A 210 8.00 -19.99 -32.02
CA VAL A 210 7.92 -20.69 -30.73
C VAL A 210 6.97 -19.92 -29.83
N LEU A 211 5.94 -20.60 -29.33
CA LEU A 211 5.02 -20.07 -28.32
C LEU A 211 5.28 -20.79 -27.00
N GLY A 212 5.33 -20.05 -25.90
CA GLY A 212 5.59 -20.63 -24.58
C GLY A 212 4.86 -19.90 -23.46
N LEU A 213 4.84 -20.54 -22.29
CA LEU A 213 4.30 -19.93 -21.07
C LEU A 213 5.39 -18.99 -20.49
N PRO A 214 5.11 -17.68 -20.32
CA PRO A 214 6.06 -16.77 -19.69
C PRO A 214 6.30 -17.11 -18.22
N ASN A 215 7.39 -16.58 -17.66
CA ASN A 215 7.73 -16.85 -16.27
C ASN A 215 7.04 -15.90 -15.27
N ASP A 216 6.69 -14.69 -15.71
CA ASP A 216 6.29 -13.60 -14.82
C ASP A 216 4.87 -13.76 -14.25
N ASN A 217 4.74 -13.70 -12.92
CA ASN A 217 3.50 -13.79 -12.12
C ASN A 217 2.59 -15.02 -12.35
N MET A 218 2.85 -15.89 -13.34
CA MET A 218 2.11 -17.12 -13.61
C MET A 218 3.04 -18.24 -14.09
N GLY A 219 3.65 -18.96 -13.16
CA GLY A 219 4.49 -20.14 -13.44
C GLY A 219 3.80 -21.45 -13.10
N LEU A 220 3.94 -22.46 -13.97
CA LEU A 220 3.46 -23.82 -13.68
C LEU A 220 4.52 -24.61 -12.92
N ASN A 221 4.09 -25.32 -11.88
CA ASN A 221 4.96 -26.17 -11.07
C ASN A 221 4.27 -27.51 -10.86
N SER A 222 5.00 -28.62 -11.02
CA SER A 222 4.46 -29.98 -10.79
C SER A 222 3.91 -30.18 -9.38
N LYS A 223 4.40 -29.42 -8.38
CA LYS A 223 3.89 -29.40 -7.00
C LYS A 223 2.60 -28.60 -6.84
N LYS A 224 2.20 -27.80 -7.83
CA LYS A 224 0.98 -26.98 -7.84
C LYS A 224 0.11 -27.32 -9.06
N PRO A 225 -0.40 -28.57 -9.17
CA PRO A 225 -1.13 -29.02 -10.34
C PRO A 225 -2.49 -28.32 -10.54
N TYR A 226 -2.97 -27.57 -9.55
CA TYR A 226 -4.21 -26.79 -9.63
C TYR A 226 -4.07 -25.49 -10.45
N LEU A 227 -2.85 -25.09 -10.80
CA LEU A 227 -2.60 -23.94 -11.70
C LEU A 227 -2.85 -24.29 -13.17
N GLU A 228 -2.91 -25.58 -13.51
CA GLU A 228 -3.29 -26.03 -14.85
C GLU A 228 -4.81 -25.99 -15.03
N HIS A 229 -5.26 -25.56 -16.22
CA HIS A 229 -6.67 -25.67 -16.61
C HIS A 229 -7.01 -27.09 -17.05
N LYS A 230 -7.14 -28.01 -16.09
CA LYS A 230 -7.34 -29.45 -16.36
C LYS A 230 -8.61 -29.79 -17.17
N THR A 231 -9.58 -28.88 -17.21
CA THR A 231 -10.83 -29.02 -17.98
C THR A 231 -10.71 -28.55 -19.43
N ARG A 232 -9.63 -27.84 -19.80
CA ARG A 232 -9.36 -27.38 -21.17
C ARG A 232 -8.53 -28.40 -21.93
N LYS A 233 -8.69 -28.44 -23.26
CA LYS A 233 -7.83 -29.23 -24.15
C LYS A 233 -6.35 -28.81 -24.05
N ASN A 234 -6.10 -27.50 -23.99
CA ASN A 234 -4.80 -26.95 -23.59
C ASN A 234 -4.85 -26.59 -22.11
N LYS A 235 -4.06 -27.28 -21.30
CA LYS A 235 -3.98 -27.09 -19.85
C LYS A 235 -3.23 -25.82 -19.45
N LEU A 236 -2.50 -25.21 -20.37
CA LEU A 236 -1.69 -24.02 -20.12
C LEU A 236 -2.59 -22.78 -20.04
N PRO A 237 -2.36 -21.86 -19.08
CA PRO A 237 -3.13 -20.63 -18.94
C PRO A 237 -3.18 -19.77 -20.21
N TYR A 238 -2.00 -19.44 -20.72
CA TYR A 238 -1.80 -18.70 -21.96
C TYR A 238 -0.42 -19.02 -22.54
N LEU A 239 -0.22 -18.66 -23.81
CA LEU A 239 1.02 -18.86 -24.56
C LEU A 239 1.27 -17.60 -25.38
N ILE A 240 2.53 -17.16 -25.45
CA ILE A 240 2.94 -15.98 -26.19
C ILE A 240 4.22 -16.24 -26.99
N SER A 241 4.43 -15.45 -28.04
CA SER A 241 5.60 -15.55 -28.94
C SER A 241 6.90 -15.15 -28.24
N GLU A 242 8.03 -15.39 -28.90
CA GLU A 242 9.35 -14.98 -28.39
C GLU A 242 9.46 -13.45 -28.26
N GLU A 243 8.90 -12.72 -29.25
CA GLU A 243 8.84 -11.26 -29.23
C GLU A 243 7.99 -10.75 -28.06
N ASP A 244 6.77 -11.30 -27.90
CA ASP A 244 5.85 -10.88 -26.85
C ASP A 244 6.39 -11.18 -25.45
N VAL A 245 7.04 -12.33 -25.25
CA VAL A 245 7.62 -12.67 -23.94
C VAL A 245 8.81 -11.77 -23.61
N MET A 246 9.57 -11.33 -24.60
CA MET A 246 10.67 -10.39 -24.38
C MET A 246 10.14 -9.02 -23.93
N ILE A 247 9.11 -8.50 -24.61
CA ILE A 247 8.45 -7.25 -24.20
C ILE A 247 7.79 -7.39 -22.83
N GLN A 248 7.14 -8.52 -22.55
CA GLN A 248 6.56 -8.80 -21.22
C GLN A 248 7.63 -8.78 -20.12
N LYS A 249 8.78 -9.45 -20.32
CA LYS A 249 9.90 -9.39 -19.35
C LYS A 249 10.34 -7.96 -19.12
N LYS A 250 10.53 -7.18 -20.19
CA LYS A 250 10.92 -5.76 -20.13
C LYS A 250 9.91 -4.91 -19.36
N PHE A 251 8.62 -5.15 -19.55
CA PHE A 251 7.55 -4.50 -18.77
C PHE A 251 7.65 -4.85 -17.28
N PHE A 252 7.90 -6.11 -16.93
CA PHE A 252 8.05 -6.52 -15.53
C PHE A 252 9.33 -6.00 -14.88
N ASP A 253 10.44 -5.93 -15.62
CA ASP A 253 11.66 -5.25 -15.17
C ASP A 253 11.40 -3.76 -14.90
N TYR A 254 10.69 -3.08 -15.80
CA TYR A 254 10.22 -1.71 -15.61
C TYR A 254 9.41 -1.57 -14.32
N LEU A 255 8.40 -2.43 -14.10
CA LEU A 255 7.59 -2.42 -12.87
C LEU A 255 8.42 -2.68 -11.60
N MET A 256 9.39 -3.60 -11.66
CA MET A 256 10.26 -3.95 -10.52
C MET A 256 11.15 -2.77 -10.09
N ASN A 257 11.61 -1.97 -11.06
CA ASN A 257 12.39 -0.76 -10.78
C ASN A 257 11.57 0.26 -10.00
N TYR A 258 10.34 0.54 -10.42
CA TYR A 258 9.45 1.45 -9.70
C TYR A 258 8.99 0.89 -8.34
N ALA A 259 8.65 -0.40 -8.26
CA ALA A 259 8.30 -1.05 -7.00
C ALA A 259 9.45 -0.98 -5.98
N SER A 260 10.70 -1.07 -6.45
CA SER A 260 11.90 -0.92 -5.60
C SER A 260 12.10 0.47 -5.03
N GLN A 261 11.45 1.48 -5.61
CA GLN A 261 11.46 2.87 -5.15
C GLN A 261 10.18 3.23 -4.38
N GLY A 262 9.31 2.26 -4.07
CA GLY A 262 8.03 2.49 -3.38
C GLY A 262 6.90 3.01 -4.27
N ARG A 263 7.17 3.21 -5.57
CA ARG A 263 6.18 3.60 -6.59
C ARG A 263 5.44 2.35 -7.05
N THR A 264 4.35 2.06 -6.36
CA THR A 264 3.64 0.77 -6.43
C THR A 264 2.24 0.87 -7.04
N ASN A 265 1.74 2.07 -7.29
CA ASN A 265 0.44 2.33 -7.90
C ASN A 265 0.69 2.75 -9.36
N ILE A 266 0.35 1.88 -10.31
CA ILE A 266 0.68 2.06 -11.72
C ILE A 266 -0.61 2.39 -12.47
N TYR A 267 -0.67 3.57 -13.08
CA TYR A 267 -1.80 4.05 -13.87
C TYR A 267 -1.38 4.07 -15.33
N ILE A 268 -2.05 3.30 -16.17
CA ILE A 268 -1.70 3.05 -17.57
C ILE A 268 -2.85 3.54 -18.44
N SER A 269 -2.63 4.63 -19.17
CA SER A 269 -3.59 5.11 -20.19
C SER A 269 -3.23 4.50 -21.55
N ASP A 270 -3.90 4.95 -22.62
CA ASP A 270 -3.60 4.50 -23.99
C ASP A 270 -2.22 4.92 -24.50
N SER A 271 -1.61 5.93 -23.86
CA SER A 271 -0.38 6.59 -24.34
C SER A 271 0.69 6.82 -23.27
N ASP A 272 0.39 6.62 -21.99
CA ASP A 272 1.31 6.96 -20.89
C ASP A 272 1.19 5.99 -19.71
N ILE A 273 2.28 5.88 -18.94
CA ILE A 273 2.36 5.04 -17.73
C ILE A 273 2.89 5.90 -16.58
N LYS A 274 2.05 6.08 -15.55
CA LYS A 274 2.39 6.81 -14.32
C LYS A 274 2.59 5.85 -13.17
N CYS A 275 3.83 5.77 -12.68
CA CYS A 275 4.20 4.97 -11.52
C CYS A 275 4.29 5.84 -10.27
N LEU A 276 3.35 5.69 -9.35
CA LEU A 276 3.13 6.58 -8.21
C LEU A 276 3.29 5.86 -6.87
N THR A 277 3.72 6.59 -5.85
CA THR A 277 3.73 6.15 -4.45
C THR A 277 2.32 6.12 -3.86
N ASN A 278 2.18 5.71 -2.59
CA ASN A 278 0.88 5.70 -1.91
C ASN A 278 0.32 7.10 -1.61
N ASP A 279 1.18 8.12 -1.56
CA ASP A 279 0.84 9.51 -1.24
C ASP A 279 0.58 10.34 -2.50
N GLU A 280 0.89 9.79 -3.66
CA GLU A 280 0.69 10.41 -4.96
C GLU A 280 -0.62 9.93 -5.61
N SER A 281 -1.13 10.74 -6.53
CA SER A 281 -2.30 10.45 -7.36
C SER A 281 -2.09 11.08 -8.74
N PRO A 282 -2.79 10.62 -9.79
CA PRO A 282 -2.72 11.25 -11.10
C PRO A 282 -2.94 12.77 -11.03
N ASP A 283 -2.09 13.52 -11.72
CA ASP A 283 -2.12 15.00 -11.82
C ASP A 283 -3.22 15.52 -12.77
N LYS A 284 -3.83 14.63 -13.55
CA LYS A 284 -4.93 14.87 -14.48
C LYS A 284 -5.96 13.76 -14.32
N ASP A 285 -7.19 14.03 -14.75
CA ASP A 285 -8.22 13.02 -14.81
C ASP A 285 -7.70 11.80 -15.58
N PHE A 286 -7.99 10.62 -15.06
CA PHE A 286 -7.41 9.38 -15.56
C PHE A 286 -8.50 8.36 -15.92
N SER A 287 -8.30 7.70 -17.06
CA SER A 287 -9.03 6.53 -17.51
C SER A 287 -8.04 5.54 -18.11
N GLY A 288 -8.25 4.26 -17.88
CA GLY A 288 -7.35 3.20 -18.35
C GLY A 288 -7.17 2.10 -17.30
N TYR A 289 -6.00 1.48 -17.25
CA TYR A 289 -5.73 0.37 -16.34
C TYR A 289 -4.98 0.81 -15.09
N PHE A 290 -5.30 0.19 -13.98
CA PHE A 290 -4.59 0.33 -12.71
C PHE A 290 -3.94 -0.99 -12.33
N LEU A 291 -2.68 -0.95 -11.90
CA LEU A 291 -2.00 -2.09 -11.27
C LEU A 291 -1.44 -1.67 -9.91
N LYS A 292 -1.75 -2.45 -8.86
CA LYS A 292 -0.98 -2.43 -7.62
C LYS A 292 0.13 -3.45 -7.70
N VAL A 293 1.37 -3.00 -7.60
CA VAL A 293 2.53 -3.89 -7.59
C VAL A 293 3.21 -3.94 -6.22
N GLN A 294 3.91 -5.03 -5.94
CA GLN A 294 4.73 -5.18 -4.74
C GLN A 294 6.07 -5.81 -5.10
N LYS A 295 7.15 -5.30 -4.49
CA LYS A 295 8.47 -5.90 -4.58
C LYS A 295 8.51 -7.24 -3.84
N GLY A 296 8.76 -8.31 -4.57
CA GLY A 296 9.12 -9.63 -4.05
C GLY A 296 10.50 -10.07 -4.55
N LYS A 297 10.69 -11.38 -4.76
CA LYS A 297 11.82 -11.89 -5.56
C LYS A 297 11.70 -11.45 -7.02
N GLU A 298 10.47 -11.45 -7.50
CA GLU A 298 9.99 -10.83 -8.73
C GLU A 298 8.94 -9.79 -8.34
N VAL A 299 8.52 -8.94 -9.28
CA VAL A 299 7.43 -7.99 -9.02
C VAL A 299 6.08 -8.70 -9.06
N GLU A 300 5.30 -8.57 -7.98
CA GLU A 300 3.99 -9.19 -7.85
C GLU A 300 2.88 -8.17 -8.16
N ILE A 301 1.95 -8.49 -9.05
CA ILE A 301 0.72 -7.72 -9.22
C ILE A 301 -0.27 -8.19 -8.14
N LYS A 302 -0.55 -7.33 -7.17
CA LYS A 302 -1.42 -7.60 -6.02
C LYS A 302 -2.89 -7.30 -6.28
N ASP A 303 -3.15 -6.33 -7.15
CA ASP A 303 -4.49 -5.88 -7.50
C ASP A 303 -4.42 -5.24 -8.89
N PHE A 304 -5.53 -5.31 -9.62
CA PHE A 304 -5.65 -4.70 -10.93
C PHE A 304 -7.10 -4.29 -11.19
N ASP A 305 -7.29 -3.25 -11.99
CA ASP A 305 -8.63 -2.78 -12.35
C ASP A 305 -8.64 -1.98 -13.65
N GLU A 306 -9.83 -1.81 -14.21
CA GLU A 306 -10.10 -0.84 -15.25
C GLU A 306 -10.79 0.38 -14.61
N ILE A 307 -10.17 1.55 -14.75
CA ILE A 307 -10.67 2.82 -14.24
C ILE A 307 -11.36 3.54 -15.40
N VAL A 308 -12.67 3.72 -15.26
CA VAL A 308 -13.47 4.51 -16.21
C VAL A 308 -13.18 6.01 -16.05
N LEU A 309 -13.13 6.49 -14.80
CA LEU A 309 -12.80 7.87 -14.48
C LEU A 309 -12.23 7.97 -13.06
N TYR A 310 -11.07 8.58 -12.94
CA TYR A 310 -10.49 9.06 -11.70
C TYR A 310 -10.27 10.57 -11.83
N GLU A 311 -11.08 11.37 -11.15
CA GLU A 311 -10.90 12.83 -11.16
C GLU A 311 -9.63 13.20 -10.39
N ASN A 312 -8.78 14.09 -10.92
CA ASN A 312 -7.54 14.49 -10.23
C ASN A 312 -7.78 15.33 -8.98
N LYS A 313 -8.95 15.96 -8.89
CA LYS A 313 -9.35 16.85 -7.80
C LYS A 313 -10.65 16.38 -7.18
N ILE A 314 -10.71 16.48 -5.87
CA ILE A 314 -11.92 16.24 -5.12
C ILE A 314 -12.71 17.54 -5.09
N LYS A 315 -13.96 17.50 -5.55
CA LYS A 315 -14.85 18.67 -5.58
C LYS A 315 -15.79 18.62 -4.37
N ASN A 316 -15.99 19.76 -3.73
CA ASN A 316 -17.03 19.97 -2.70
C ASN A 316 -16.88 19.13 -1.41
N LEU A 317 -15.67 18.72 -1.03
CA LEU A 317 -15.42 18.06 0.26
C LEU A 317 -14.78 19.03 1.25
N ASN A 318 -15.61 19.65 2.08
CA ASN A 318 -15.18 20.54 3.17
C ASN A 318 -15.45 19.87 4.52
N ILE A 319 -14.46 19.94 5.42
CA ILE A 319 -14.64 19.47 6.78
C ILE A 319 -15.47 20.48 7.56
N GLU A 320 -16.64 20.06 8.04
CA GLU A 320 -17.54 20.88 8.83
C GLU A 320 -17.41 20.59 10.32
N ASN A 321 -17.32 21.65 11.15
CA ASN A 321 -17.30 21.51 12.61
C ASN A 321 -18.73 21.34 13.17
N VAL A 322 -19.37 20.22 12.81
CA VAL A 322 -20.75 19.87 13.17
C VAL A 322 -20.98 19.88 14.69
N LEU A 323 -19.98 19.46 15.47
CA LEU A 323 -20.06 19.41 16.94
C LEU A 323 -19.62 20.70 17.65
N SER A 324 -19.29 21.76 16.91
CA SER A 324 -18.80 23.04 17.44
C SER A 324 -17.64 22.86 18.44
N ILE A 325 -16.67 22.01 18.08
CA ILE A 325 -15.48 21.74 18.88
C ILE A 325 -14.73 23.06 19.12
N LYS A 326 -14.50 23.38 20.39
CA LYS A 326 -13.55 24.41 20.81
C LYS A 326 -12.20 23.75 21.05
N TYR A 327 -11.22 24.11 20.24
CA TYR A 327 -9.88 23.56 20.36
C TYR A 327 -9.08 24.39 21.38
N GLU A 328 -8.83 23.81 22.56
CA GLU A 328 -8.07 24.44 23.65
C GLU A 328 -6.73 23.71 23.84
N GLY A 329 -5.77 23.88 22.92
CA GLY A 329 -4.43 23.26 22.98
C GLY A 329 -4.38 21.72 22.85
N LYS A 330 -3.20 21.17 22.51
CA LYS A 330 -2.86 19.78 22.06
C LYS A 330 -3.13 19.45 20.58
N GLU A 331 -2.54 18.34 20.12
CA GLU A 331 -2.64 17.73 18.77
C GLU A 331 -4.09 17.73 18.26
N GLN A 332 -4.30 18.40 17.12
CA GLN A 332 -5.58 18.52 16.45
C GLN A 332 -5.44 17.77 15.13
N HIS A 333 -5.90 16.52 15.08
CA HIS A 333 -5.71 15.70 13.89
C HIS A 333 -6.48 16.28 12.72
N LEU A 334 -7.70 16.77 12.96
CA LEU A 334 -8.58 17.24 11.90
C LEU A 334 -8.28 18.69 11.45
N ASN A 335 -7.88 19.58 12.37
CA ASN A 335 -7.59 20.98 12.05
C ASN A 335 -6.31 21.18 11.23
N ASN A 336 -5.48 20.15 11.12
CA ASN A 336 -4.32 20.16 10.22
C ASN A 336 -4.74 20.11 8.74
N TYR A 337 -6.01 19.87 8.44
CA TYR A 337 -6.54 19.73 7.09
C TYR A 337 -7.49 20.89 6.75
N GLY A 338 -7.22 21.57 5.63
CA GLY A 338 -8.10 22.56 5.03
C GLY A 338 -9.22 21.91 4.20
N PRO A 339 -9.77 22.61 3.19
CA PRO A 339 -10.59 21.98 2.15
C PRO A 339 -9.87 20.75 1.56
N LEU A 340 -10.55 19.60 1.55
CA LEU A 340 -9.96 18.35 1.06
C LEU A 340 -10.08 18.29 -0.47
N GLU A 341 -9.30 19.13 -1.16
CA GLU A 341 -9.34 19.27 -2.62
C GLU A 341 -8.43 18.27 -3.35
N ASN A 342 -7.47 17.67 -2.65
CA ASN A 342 -6.54 16.69 -3.22
C ASN A 342 -6.59 15.35 -2.48
N TRP A 343 -6.28 14.29 -3.24
CA TRP A 343 -6.35 12.92 -2.76
C TRP A 343 -5.33 12.57 -1.68
N LYS A 344 -4.16 13.24 -1.64
CA LYS A 344 -3.15 13.02 -0.60
C LYS A 344 -3.70 13.37 0.77
N ASP A 345 -4.34 14.53 0.88
CA ASP A 345 -4.92 15.00 2.14
C ASP A 345 -6.11 14.13 2.56
N LEU A 346 -6.97 13.71 1.62
CA LEU A 346 -8.06 12.78 1.91
C LEU A 346 -7.54 11.41 2.42
N LYS A 347 -6.52 10.84 1.77
CA LYS A 347 -5.88 9.58 2.21
C LYS A 347 -5.30 9.73 3.61
N ASN A 348 -4.58 10.83 3.86
CA ASN A 348 -3.91 11.09 5.14
C ASN A 348 -4.91 11.31 6.27
N VAL A 349 -5.94 12.14 6.08
CA VAL A 349 -6.93 12.42 7.11
C VAL A 349 -7.73 11.16 7.46
N ILE A 350 -8.11 10.33 6.48
CA ILE A 350 -8.79 9.04 6.76
C ILE A 350 -7.86 8.12 7.55
N ASN A 351 -6.62 7.95 7.09
CA ASN A 351 -5.65 7.06 7.72
C ASN A 351 -5.34 7.49 9.16
N GLU A 352 -5.19 8.79 9.41
CA GLU A 352 -4.89 9.35 10.72
C GLU A 352 -6.11 9.31 11.65
N VAL A 353 -7.21 9.95 11.26
CA VAL A 353 -8.38 10.18 12.12
C VAL A 353 -9.08 8.87 12.45
N TYR A 354 -9.33 8.00 11.47
CA TYR A 354 -10.05 6.74 11.68
C TYR A 354 -9.14 5.57 12.06
N PHE A 355 -7.97 5.45 11.45
CA PHE A 355 -7.19 4.22 11.52
C PHE A 355 -5.86 4.33 12.28
N SER A 356 -5.59 5.45 12.96
CA SER A 356 -4.35 5.63 13.75
C SER A 356 -3.08 5.39 12.92
N LYS A 357 -3.11 5.78 11.65
CA LYS A 357 -2.04 5.59 10.65
C LYS A 357 -1.81 4.13 10.24
N TYR A 358 -2.70 3.19 10.60
CA TYR A 358 -2.57 1.78 10.24
C TYR A 358 -3.14 1.42 8.87
N LEU A 359 -4.01 2.21 8.23
CA LEU A 359 -4.68 1.81 6.98
C LEU A 359 -3.70 1.74 5.80
N THR A 360 -2.96 2.83 5.52
CA THR A 360 -2.14 2.97 4.30
C THR A 360 -1.10 1.87 4.13
N ASN A 361 -0.53 1.40 5.24
CA ASN A 361 0.49 0.34 5.23
C ASN A 361 -0.11 -1.07 5.25
N ASN A 362 -1.44 -1.21 5.35
CA ASN A 362 -2.10 -2.51 5.55
C ASN A 362 -3.19 -2.84 4.54
N TYR A 363 -3.23 -2.17 3.38
CA TYR A 363 -4.16 -2.53 2.29
C TYR A 363 -3.97 -3.96 1.78
N PHE A 364 -2.73 -4.44 1.69
CA PHE A 364 -2.38 -5.75 1.12
C PHE A 364 -1.60 -6.67 2.07
N THR A 365 -1.54 -6.31 3.36
CA THR A 365 -0.90 -7.15 4.39
C THR A 365 -1.71 -8.43 4.61
N GLU A 366 -1.04 -9.58 4.70
CA GLU A 366 -1.71 -10.85 5.05
C GLU A 366 -2.31 -10.77 6.46
N PRO A 367 -3.48 -11.38 6.73
CA PRO A 367 -4.14 -11.24 8.04
C PRO A 367 -3.26 -11.65 9.24
N LYS A 368 -2.43 -12.68 9.08
CA LYS A 368 -1.49 -13.15 10.11
C LYS A 368 -0.36 -12.16 10.43
N ASP A 369 -0.05 -11.27 9.50
CA ASP A 369 1.06 -10.31 9.57
C ASP A 369 0.58 -8.91 9.99
N LEU A 370 -0.73 -8.73 10.20
CA LEU A 370 -1.34 -7.47 10.61
C LEU A 370 -1.00 -7.13 12.07
N LYS A 371 -0.11 -6.16 12.25
CA LYS A 371 0.33 -5.68 13.58
C LYS A 371 -0.39 -4.38 13.97
N VAL A 372 -1.67 -4.51 14.35
CA VAL A 372 -2.48 -3.39 14.85
C VAL A 372 -2.76 -3.61 16.33
N TYR A 373 -2.47 -2.61 17.16
CA TYR A 373 -2.63 -2.71 18.62
C TYR A 373 -4.11 -2.78 19.02
N ASP A 374 -4.95 -1.96 18.38
CA ASP A 374 -6.37 -1.88 18.66
C ASP A 374 -7.14 -2.95 17.84
N PRO A 375 -7.81 -3.93 18.49
CA PRO A 375 -8.49 -5.02 17.80
C PRO A 375 -9.65 -4.55 16.92
N GLU A 376 -10.35 -3.47 17.29
CA GLU A 376 -11.48 -2.96 16.51
C GLU A 376 -10.98 -2.23 15.25
N ILE A 377 -9.88 -1.46 15.35
CA ILE A 377 -9.20 -0.91 14.17
C ILE A 377 -8.74 -2.05 13.25
N GLY A 378 -8.09 -3.08 13.80
CA GLY A 378 -7.63 -4.24 13.04
C GLY A 378 -8.77 -4.97 12.33
N ARG A 379 -9.90 -5.19 13.01
CA ARG A 379 -11.11 -5.79 12.45
C ARG A 379 -11.68 -4.97 11.28
N ASN A 380 -11.78 -3.65 11.43
CA ASN A 380 -12.29 -2.78 10.38
C ASN A 380 -11.34 -2.72 9.17
N ILE A 381 -10.02 -2.73 9.39
CA ILE A 381 -9.03 -2.83 8.29
C ILE A 381 -9.23 -4.14 7.52
N LEU A 382 -9.23 -5.29 8.20
CA LEU A 382 -9.38 -6.60 7.53
C LEU A 382 -10.67 -6.70 6.71
N ARG A 383 -11.77 -6.13 7.22
CA ARG A 383 -13.08 -6.25 6.61
C ARG A 383 -13.31 -5.24 5.47
N TYR A 384 -12.77 -4.03 5.57
CA TYR A 384 -13.18 -2.91 4.71
C TYR A 384 -12.04 -2.23 3.93
N ARG A 385 -10.77 -2.59 4.14
CA ARG A 385 -9.63 -1.96 3.46
C ARG A 385 -9.75 -1.94 1.93
N LYS A 386 -10.39 -2.95 1.31
CA LYS A 386 -10.60 -2.97 -0.14
C LYS A 386 -11.51 -1.82 -0.60
N ALA A 387 -12.61 -1.57 0.09
CA ALA A 387 -13.52 -0.47 -0.24
C ALA A 387 -12.84 0.90 -0.13
N PHE A 388 -11.99 1.10 0.88
CA PHE A 388 -11.18 2.31 0.98
C PHE A 388 -10.12 2.39 -0.13
N PHE A 389 -9.48 1.27 -0.47
CA PHE A 389 -8.47 1.25 -1.53
C PHE A 389 -9.07 1.59 -2.89
N ASP A 390 -10.17 0.93 -3.26
CA ASP A 390 -10.87 1.14 -4.52
C ASP A 390 -11.32 2.61 -4.65
N TRP A 391 -11.85 3.20 -3.57
CA TRP A 391 -12.20 4.62 -3.58
C TRP A 391 -10.97 5.54 -3.73
N LEU A 392 -9.99 5.41 -2.83
CA LEU A 392 -8.91 6.39 -2.70
C LEU A 392 -7.87 6.29 -3.81
N TYR A 393 -7.70 5.12 -4.43
CA TYR A 393 -6.70 4.86 -5.47
C TYR A 393 -7.30 4.59 -6.85
N LYS A 394 -8.58 4.20 -6.95
CA LYS A 394 -9.23 3.92 -8.23
C LYS A 394 -10.45 4.80 -8.52
N GLY A 395 -10.89 5.60 -7.55
CA GLY A 395 -12.04 6.50 -7.70
C GLY A 395 -13.39 5.79 -7.63
N ASP A 396 -13.41 4.48 -7.33
CA ASP A 396 -14.67 3.72 -7.22
C ASP A 396 -15.33 3.96 -5.86
N GLU A 397 -16.39 4.77 -5.88
CA GLU A 397 -17.13 5.11 -4.67
C GLU A 397 -18.24 4.11 -4.32
N MET A 398 -18.54 3.13 -5.18
CA MET A 398 -19.76 2.32 -5.09
C MET A 398 -19.86 1.56 -3.76
N VAL A 399 -18.79 0.86 -3.39
CA VAL A 399 -18.77 0.03 -2.18
C VAL A 399 -18.57 0.89 -0.93
N ILE A 400 -17.67 1.88 -1.01
CA ILE A 400 -17.37 2.72 0.17
C ILE A 400 -18.60 3.49 0.63
N ARG A 401 -19.41 4.02 -0.29
CA ARG A 401 -20.66 4.74 0.03
C ARG A 401 -21.61 3.94 0.90
N GLN A 402 -21.64 2.61 0.71
CA GLN A 402 -22.51 1.70 1.46
C GLN A 402 -21.95 1.37 2.85
N VAL A 403 -20.63 1.14 2.95
CA VAL A 403 -20.01 0.65 4.20
C VAL A 403 -19.50 1.76 5.11
N PHE A 404 -19.23 2.95 4.56
CA PHE A 404 -18.62 4.07 5.29
C PHE A 404 -19.40 4.49 6.52
N PRO A 405 -20.75 4.62 6.51
CA PRO A 405 -21.51 4.98 7.72
C PRO A 405 -21.32 3.99 8.87
N GLN A 406 -21.25 2.70 8.58
CA GLN A 406 -21.09 1.65 9.58
C GLN A 406 -19.66 1.61 10.13
N VAL A 407 -18.66 1.63 9.24
CA VAL A 407 -17.25 1.58 9.64
C VAL A 407 -16.86 2.75 10.51
N THR A 408 -17.22 3.95 10.08
CA THR A 408 -16.90 5.17 10.84
C THR A 408 -17.60 5.18 12.18
N MET A 409 -18.85 4.69 12.27
CA MET A 409 -19.53 4.60 13.56
C MET A 409 -18.86 3.61 14.52
N ASN A 410 -18.44 2.44 14.04
CA ASN A 410 -17.68 1.49 14.86
C ASN A 410 -16.40 2.12 15.44
N LEU A 411 -15.68 2.89 14.62
CA LEU A 411 -14.44 3.54 15.03
C LEU A 411 -14.66 4.73 15.98
N ILE A 412 -15.79 5.44 15.84
CA ILE A 412 -16.23 6.48 16.78
C ILE A 412 -16.56 5.85 18.13
N GLU A 413 -17.41 4.81 18.15
CA GLU A 413 -17.74 4.07 19.36
C GLU A 413 -16.46 3.56 20.04
N ASN A 414 -15.56 2.93 19.30
CA ASN A 414 -14.27 2.46 19.84
C ASN A 414 -13.42 3.59 20.45
N SER A 415 -13.35 4.75 19.81
CA SER A 415 -12.62 5.91 20.34
C SER A 415 -13.24 6.44 21.63
N ILE A 416 -14.58 6.47 21.70
CA ILE A 416 -15.30 6.81 22.93
C ILE A 416 -14.98 5.78 24.03
N CYS A 417 -15.10 4.48 23.77
CA CYS A 417 -14.89 3.43 24.77
C CYS A 417 -13.47 3.45 25.36
N ASN A 418 -12.47 3.82 24.55
CA ASN A 418 -11.08 3.96 24.97
C ASN A 418 -10.72 5.34 25.58
N GLY A 419 -11.67 6.28 25.61
CA GLY A 419 -11.48 7.60 26.22
C GLY A 419 -10.84 8.66 25.33
N TYR A 420 -10.73 8.41 24.03
CA TYR A 420 -10.22 9.36 23.04
C TYR A 420 -11.33 10.29 22.56
N ILE A 421 -11.92 11.10 23.45
CA ILE A 421 -13.11 11.91 23.14
C ILE A 421 -12.85 12.98 22.08
N LEU A 422 -11.74 13.70 22.14
CA LEU A 422 -11.41 14.69 21.10
C LEU A 422 -11.39 14.02 19.72
N ARG A 423 -10.73 12.87 19.62
CA ARG A 423 -10.67 12.07 18.41
C ARG A 423 -12.04 11.58 17.95
N ALA A 424 -12.89 11.12 18.87
CA ALA A 424 -14.25 10.72 18.53
C ALA A 424 -15.07 11.89 17.95
N LYS A 425 -14.88 13.12 18.48
CA LYS A 425 -15.50 14.32 17.91
C LYS A 425 -14.96 14.64 16.50
N GLU A 426 -13.66 14.54 16.30
CA GLU A 426 -13.03 14.73 14.99
C GLU A 426 -13.49 13.69 13.97
N GLN A 427 -13.56 12.42 14.36
CA GLN A 427 -14.11 11.33 13.55
C GLN A 427 -15.58 11.56 13.17
N PHE A 428 -16.39 12.10 14.08
CA PHE A 428 -17.78 12.42 13.82
C PHE A 428 -17.91 13.58 12.81
N ASN A 429 -17.17 14.68 13.00
CA ASN A 429 -17.15 15.80 12.05
C ASN A 429 -16.71 15.35 10.64
N LEU A 430 -15.65 14.55 10.55
CA LEU A 430 -15.18 14.00 9.28
C LEU A 430 -16.21 13.06 8.64
N ARG A 431 -16.92 12.27 9.46
CA ARG A 431 -17.96 11.34 8.99
C ARG A 431 -19.06 12.09 8.27
N GLU A 432 -19.62 13.10 8.93
CA GLU A 432 -20.73 13.87 8.37
C GLU A 432 -20.31 14.61 7.09
N SER A 433 -19.08 15.14 7.07
CA SER A 433 -18.51 15.82 5.90
C SER A 433 -18.41 14.88 4.68
N ILE A 434 -17.91 13.65 4.88
CA ILE A 434 -17.78 12.66 3.81
C ILE A 434 -19.15 12.08 3.38
N ILE A 435 -20.07 11.85 4.32
CA ILE A 435 -21.44 11.43 3.97
C ILE A 435 -22.15 12.50 3.14
N LYS A 436 -21.97 13.78 3.48
CA LYS A 436 -22.47 14.90 2.68
C LYS A 436 -21.86 14.92 1.28
N TYR A 437 -20.55 14.72 1.17
CA TYR A 437 -19.84 14.60 -0.12
C TYR A 437 -20.40 13.47 -0.99
N PHE A 438 -20.77 12.33 -0.40
CA PHE A 438 -21.45 11.24 -1.11
C PHE A 438 -22.92 11.56 -1.51
N GLY A 439 -23.40 12.79 -1.35
CA GLY A 439 -24.78 13.17 -1.70
C GLY A 439 -25.78 12.94 -0.57
N GLY A 440 -25.34 12.92 0.68
CA GLY A 440 -26.21 12.91 1.85
C GLY A 440 -27.16 14.12 1.86
N VAL A 441 -28.47 13.86 1.78
CA VAL A 441 -29.52 14.89 1.58
C VAL A 441 -29.74 15.78 2.81
N LYS A 442 -29.30 15.37 4.00
CA LYS A 442 -29.53 16.10 5.25
C LYS A 442 -28.21 16.48 5.91
N ASN A 443 -28.03 17.78 6.14
CA ASN A 443 -26.90 18.31 6.89
C ASN A 443 -27.07 18.00 8.38
N MET A 444 -26.23 17.12 8.92
CA MET A 444 -26.24 16.76 10.34
C MET A 444 -25.91 17.95 11.25
N GLY A 445 -25.08 18.90 10.79
CA GLY A 445 -24.82 20.16 11.48
C GLY A 445 -26.10 20.94 11.75
N ASP A 446 -26.92 21.14 10.73
CA ASP A 446 -28.18 21.87 10.86
C ASP A 446 -29.17 21.13 11.76
N ILE A 447 -29.22 19.80 11.66
CA ILE A 447 -30.06 18.94 12.52
C ILE A 447 -29.65 19.07 13.99
N LEU A 448 -28.35 18.90 14.30
CA LEU A 448 -27.88 18.95 15.68
C LEU A 448 -28.01 20.35 16.26
N LYS A 449 -27.77 21.39 15.45
CA LYS A 449 -27.96 22.78 15.87
C LYS A 449 -29.41 23.07 16.23
N ASP A 450 -30.36 22.79 15.33
CA ASP A 450 -31.80 22.99 15.58
C ASP A 450 -32.28 22.24 16.83
N ILE A 451 -31.89 20.96 16.97
CA ILE A 451 -32.24 20.15 18.14
C ILE A 451 -31.61 20.73 19.40
N SER A 452 -30.34 21.15 19.34
CA SER A 452 -29.64 21.70 20.51
C SER A 452 -30.24 23.03 20.97
N ASP A 453 -30.65 23.90 20.05
CA ASP A 453 -31.25 25.20 20.34
C ASP A 453 -32.63 25.01 20.99
N LYS A 454 -33.47 24.13 20.42
CA LYS A 454 -34.78 23.77 20.99
C LYS A 454 -34.64 23.13 22.38
N LEU A 455 -33.72 22.19 22.54
CA LEU A 455 -33.50 21.53 23.83
C LEU A 455 -32.98 22.52 24.88
N ARG A 456 -32.08 23.44 24.50
CA ARG A 456 -31.54 24.48 25.38
C ARG A 456 -32.65 25.35 25.96
N GLU A 457 -33.64 25.73 25.16
CA GLU A 457 -34.79 26.51 25.65
C GLU A 457 -35.66 25.67 26.60
N LYS A 458 -35.98 24.43 26.22
CA LYS A 458 -36.85 23.54 27.00
C LYS A 458 -36.29 23.22 28.39
N ILE A 459 -34.98 22.99 28.53
CA ILE A 459 -34.38 22.68 29.85
C ILE A 459 -34.38 23.88 30.82
N LYS A 460 -34.49 25.12 30.32
CA LYS A 460 -34.46 26.34 31.14
C LYS A 460 -35.83 26.79 31.63
N LYS A 461 -36.92 26.25 31.09
CA LYS A 461 -38.29 26.60 31.50
C LYS A 461 -38.56 26.25 32.96
N ASP A 462 -39.46 27.00 33.59
CA ASP A 462 -39.87 26.77 34.99
C ASP A 462 -40.79 25.56 35.12
N SER A 463 -41.61 25.30 34.10
CA SER A 463 -42.38 24.07 33.95
C SER A 463 -41.71 23.10 32.98
N THR A 464 -41.74 21.81 33.29
CA THR A 464 -41.23 20.76 32.40
C THR A 464 -41.98 20.76 31.06
N ASP A 465 -41.24 20.97 29.97
CA ASP A 465 -41.74 20.88 28.59
C ASP A 465 -41.74 19.40 28.10
N GLN A 466 -42.05 19.16 26.83
CA GLN A 466 -42.04 17.84 26.20
C GLN A 466 -41.08 17.80 25.01
N ILE A 467 -40.48 16.63 24.77
CA ILE A 467 -39.74 16.34 23.54
C ILE A 467 -40.75 15.91 22.47
N GLU A 468 -40.61 16.43 21.26
CA GLU A 468 -41.60 16.27 20.19
C GLU A 468 -41.17 15.30 19.09
N THR A 469 -39.90 14.88 19.06
CA THR A 469 -39.36 14.03 17.99
C THR A 469 -38.35 13.03 18.50
N ASP A 470 -38.26 11.87 17.85
CA ASP A 470 -37.30 10.82 18.18
C ASP A 470 -35.85 11.32 18.11
N LYS A 471 -35.55 12.21 17.15
CA LYS A 471 -34.21 12.83 17.06
C LYS A 471 -33.92 13.71 18.28
N GLY A 472 -34.87 14.58 18.65
CA GLY A 472 -34.75 15.40 19.86
C GLY A 472 -34.55 14.55 21.11
N TYR A 473 -35.27 13.42 21.16
CA TYR A 473 -35.17 12.46 22.25
C TYR A 473 -33.79 11.81 22.35
N TYR A 474 -33.30 11.18 21.27
CA TYR A 474 -31.99 10.51 21.31
C TYR A 474 -30.85 11.50 21.55
N PHE A 475 -30.95 12.74 21.06
CA PHE A 475 -29.97 13.79 21.37
C PHE A 475 -29.99 14.14 22.87
N ALA A 476 -31.18 14.33 23.45
CA ALA A 476 -31.36 14.58 24.88
C ALA A 476 -30.83 13.44 25.75
N VAL A 477 -31.02 12.18 25.33
CA VAL A 477 -30.40 11.02 25.96
C VAL A 477 -28.88 11.13 25.94
N GLY A 478 -28.27 11.43 24.80
CA GLY A 478 -26.83 11.62 24.69
C GLY A 478 -26.28 12.69 25.64
N GLN A 479 -26.97 13.84 25.71
CA GLN A 479 -26.64 14.93 26.64
C GLN A 479 -26.73 14.51 28.11
N LEU A 480 -27.79 13.77 28.46
CA LEU A 480 -28.00 13.26 29.81
C LEU A 480 -26.91 12.24 30.20
N VAL A 481 -26.58 11.31 29.32
CA VAL A 481 -25.50 10.31 29.53
C VAL A 481 -24.16 10.99 29.72
N SER A 482 -23.84 11.96 28.85
CA SER A 482 -22.61 12.75 28.93
C SER A 482 -22.49 13.46 30.28
N PHE A 483 -23.59 14.05 30.77
CA PHE A 483 -23.63 14.71 32.07
C PHE A 483 -23.45 13.71 33.22
N LEU A 484 -24.22 12.63 33.25
CA LEU A 484 -24.14 11.62 34.32
C LEU A 484 -22.73 11.02 34.43
N ILE A 485 -22.11 10.64 33.30
CA ILE A 485 -20.75 10.10 33.29
C ILE A 485 -19.73 11.13 33.78
N SER A 486 -19.91 12.41 33.46
CA SER A 486 -18.99 13.47 33.90
C SER A 486 -18.93 13.66 35.42
N LYS A 487 -19.95 13.22 36.16
CA LYS A 487 -20.01 13.20 37.63
C LYS A 487 -19.15 12.12 38.28
N ASN A 488 -18.55 11.25 37.50
CA ASN A 488 -17.62 10.26 38.03
C ASN A 488 -16.38 10.94 38.64
N LYS A 489 -16.18 10.76 39.96
CA LYS A 489 -15.03 11.25 40.73
C LYS A 489 -13.82 10.31 40.74
N SER A 490 -13.84 9.20 40.01
CA SER A 490 -12.69 8.30 39.93
C SER A 490 -11.46 8.99 39.34
N SER A 491 -10.28 8.72 39.93
CA SER A 491 -9.00 9.28 39.47
C SER A 491 -8.68 8.92 38.01
N LYS A 492 -9.17 7.77 37.55
CA LYS A 492 -9.16 7.36 36.14
C LYS A 492 -10.59 7.43 35.59
N LYS A 493 -10.92 8.49 34.86
CA LYS A 493 -12.20 8.63 34.16
C LYS A 493 -12.15 7.82 32.87
N MET A 494 -12.58 6.56 32.92
CA MET A 494 -12.70 5.74 31.71
C MET A 494 -14.03 6.04 31.03
N HIS A 495 -14.00 6.38 29.75
CA HIS A 495 -15.23 6.58 28.97
C HIS A 495 -15.93 5.27 28.58
N SER A 496 -15.33 4.10 28.86
CA SER A 496 -15.98 2.78 28.80
C SER A 496 -17.26 2.66 29.64
N LEU A 497 -17.53 3.64 30.51
CA LEU A 497 -18.78 3.77 31.26
C LEU A 497 -20.01 3.94 30.37
N ILE A 498 -19.85 4.37 29.12
CA ILE A 498 -20.95 4.46 28.15
C ILE A 498 -21.29 3.10 27.50
N ASN A 499 -20.44 2.06 27.63
CA ASN A 499 -20.65 0.77 26.97
C ASN A 499 -22.07 0.19 27.15
N PRO A 500 -22.69 0.23 28.34
CA PRO A 500 -24.06 -0.28 28.51
C PRO A 500 -25.07 0.46 27.62
N ILE A 501 -24.88 1.78 27.43
CA ILE A 501 -25.73 2.62 26.57
C ILE A 501 -25.51 2.28 25.09
N LEU A 502 -24.25 2.17 24.63
CA LEU A 502 -23.95 1.89 23.21
C LEU A 502 -24.38 0.48 22.77
N ASN A 503 -24.47 -0.45 23.71
CA ASN A 503 -24.92 -1.84 23.49
C ASN A 503 -26.44 -2.01 23.53
N CYS A 504 -27.20 -0.97 23.86
CA CYS A 504 -28.66 -1.05 23.85
C CYS A 504 -29.19 -1.18 22.41
N SER A 505 -30.29 -1.92 22.27
CA SER A 505 -31.00 -2.11 21.01
C SER A 505 -32.48 -1.65 21.06
N THR A 506 -33.02 -1.42 22.27
CA THR A 506 -34.39 -0.95 22.49
C THR A 506 -34.41 0.20 23.49
N ASP A 507 -35.47 1.00 23.43
CA ASP A 507 -35.67 2.13 24.32
C ASP A 507 -35.86 1.71 25.79
N GLU A 508 -36.54 0.58 26.06
CA GLU A 508 -36.73 0.15 27.45
C GLU A 508 -35.40 -0.15 28.11
N LYS A 509 -34.52 -0.88 27.42
CA LYS A 509 -33.16 -1.18 27.90
C LYS A 509 -32.35 0.10 28.09
N LEU A 510 -32.46 1.04 27.14
CA LEU A 510 -31.78 2.32 27.22
C LEU A 510 -32.18 3.10 28.48
N LYS A 511 -33.49 3.18 28.78
CA LYS A 511 -34.00 3.83 30.00
C LYS A 511 -33.59 3.10 31.27
N ASP A 512 -33.54 1.78 31.26
CA ASP A 512 -33.07 1.01 32.41
C ASP A 512 -31.59 1.29 32.71
N GLU A 513 -30.74 1.35 31.68
CA GLU A 513 -29.33 1.73 31.85
C GLU A 513 -29.18 3.20 32.29
N LEU A 514 -30.02 4.12 31.79
CA LEU A 514 -30.06 5.52 32.26
C LEU A 514 -30.40 5.61 33.75
N ARG A 515 -31.40 4.85 34.23
CA ARG A 515 -31.76 4.81 35.66
C ARG A 515 -30.61 4.30 36.51
N LYS A 516 -29.91 3.25 36.05
CA LYS A 516 -28.71 2.73 36.74
C LYS A 516 -27.60 3.78 36.81
N LEU A 517 -27.33 4.51 35.72
CA LEU A 517 -26.37 5.61 35.70
C LEU A 517 -26.78 6.72 36.67
N PHE A 518 -28.05 7.10 36.70
CA PHE A 518 -28.56 8.09 37.65
C PHE A 518 -28.34 7.67 39.10
N ILE A 519 -28.77 6.45 39.49
CA ILE A 519 -28.58 5.92 40.85
C ILE A 519 -27.09 5.95 41.24
N LYS A 520 -26.21 5.62 40.30
CA LYS A 520 -24.77 5.58 40.52
C LYS A 520 -24.15 6.96 40.76
N TYR A 521 -24.67 8.02 40.12
CA TYR A 521 -24.04 9.34 40.08
C TYR A 521 -24.85 10.47 40.74
N ASN A 522 -26.05 10.18 41.26
CA ASN A 522 -26.94 11.17 41.87
C ASN A 522 -26.35 11.89 43.09
N TYR A 523 -25.32 11.33 43.74
CA TYR A 523 -24.64 11.94 44.88
C TYR A 523 -23.95 13.28 44.56
N ASP A 524 -23.71 13.60 43.28
CA ASP A 524 -23.05 14.82 42.81
C ASP A 524 -23.97 15.69 41.94
N ILE A 525 -25.28 15.53 42.14
CA ILE A 525 -26.32 16.27 41.41
C ILE A 525 -27.18 17.03 42.42
N TRP A 526 -27.21 18.35 42.31
CA TRP A 526 -28.03 19.20 43.17
C TRP A 526 -29.52 18.91 42.94
N LYS A 527 -30.26 18.65 44.01
CA LYS A 527 -31.68 18.24 43.96
C LYS A 527 -32.55 19.25 43.22
N ASP A 528 -32.31 20.54 43.40
CA ASP A 528 -33.09 21.62 42.76
C ASP A 528 -32.48 22.10 41.44
N SER A 529 -31.64 21.27 40.81
CA SER A 529 -31.06 21.60 39.50
C SER A 529 -32.14 21.58 38.43
N LYS A 530 -32.72 22.76 38.16
CA LYS A 530 -33.83 22.94 37.21
C LYS A 530 -33.53 22.30 35.84
N LYS A 531 -32.36 22.63 35.27
CA LYS A 531 -31.93 22.12 33.96
C LYS A 531 -31.85 20.59 33.92
N PHE A 532 -31.23 19.99 34.94
CA PHE A 532 -31.10 18.53 35.03
C PHE A 532 -32.46 17.85 35.21
N ASN A 533 -33.28 18.34 36.15
CA ASN A 533 -34.58 17.75 36.46
C ASN A 533 -35.51 17.80 35.24
N ASN A 534 -35.54 18.92 34.52
CA ASN A 534 -36.30 19.06 33.28
C ASN A 534 -35.81 18.07 32.21
N LEU A 535 -34.49 17.99 31.96
CA LEU A 535 -33.94 17.06 30.97
C LEU A 535 -34.25 15.60 31.32
N TYR A 536 -34.04 15.20 32.58
CA TYR A 536 -34.28 13.84 33.05
C TYR A 536 -35.76 13.47 32.92
N ALA A 537 -36.67 14.35 33.34
CA ALA A 537 -38.11 14.14 33.24
C ALA A 537 -38.57 13.99 31.78
N MET A 538 -38.10 14.88 30.90
CA MET A 538 -38.40 14.81 29.45
C MET A 538 -37.92 13.50 28.82
N VAL A 539 -36.71 13.04 29.15
CA VAL A 539 -36.14 11.79 28.62
C VAL A 539 -36.93 10.58 29.12
N ILE A 540 -37.21 10.49 30.43
CA ILE A 540 -37.94 9.33 30.96
C ILE A 540 -39.39 9.28 30.48
N GLY A 541 -40.01 10.44 30.26
CA GLY A 541 -41.42 10.57 29.84
C GLY A 541 -41.69 10.40 28.34
N TYR A 542 -40.68 10.45 27.48
CA TYR A 542 -40.85 10.32 26.04
C TYR A 542 -40.92 8.85 25.60
N VAL A 543 -41.75 8.52 24.60
CA VAL A 543 -41.80 7.17 24.00
C VAL A 543 -41.49 7.29 22.50
N PRO A 544 -40.43 6.66 21.99
CA PRO A 544 -40.09 6.72 20.57
C PRO A 544 -41.20 6.20 19.66
N GLU A 545 -41.41 6.89 18.54
CA GLU A 545 -42.38 6.48 17.52
C GLU A 545 -41.87 5.29 16.70
N LYS A 546 -40.54 5.20 16.53
CA LYS A 546 -39.89 4.14 15.75
C LYS A 546 -39.12 3.18 16.63
N ASP A 547 -39.17 1.91 16.26
CA ASP A 547 -38.32 0.87 16.84
C ASP A 547 -36.85 1.10 16.52
N GLY A 548 -35.99 0.72 17.47
CA GLY A 548 -34.54 0.84 17.37
C GLY A 548 -34.01 2.18 17.87
N ILE A 549 -32.68 2.28 17.98
CA ILE A 549 -32.01 3.47 18.54
C ILE A 549 -31.36 4.27 17.42
N MET A 550 -31.64 5.58 17.34
CA MET A 550 -30.95 6.49 16.42
C MET A 550 -29.53 6.81 16.92
N LYS A 551 -28.62 5.84 16.77
CA LYS A 551 -27.24 5.90 17.29
C LYS A 551 -26.49 7.17 16.86
N ASP A 552 -26.58 7.57 15.59
CA ASP A 552 -25.93 8.78 15.07
C ASP A 552 -26.31 10.04 15.88
N ILE A 553 -27.59 10.17 16.23
CA ILE A 553 -28.11 11.32 16.97
C ILE A 553 -27.77 11.22 18.46
N LEU A 554 -27.84 10.02 19.04
CA LEU A 554 -27.45 9.78 20.43
C LEU A 554 -25.97 10.09 20.66
N ILE A 555 -25.09 9.55 19.81
CA ILE A 555 -23.65 9.78 19.89
C ILE A 555 -23.32 11.24 19.58
N GLY A 556 -24.01 11.84 18.60
CA GLY A 556 -23.93 13.28 18.34
C GLY A 556 -24.23 14.09 19.59
N GLY A 557 -25.34 13.79 20.28
CA GLY A 557 -25.71 14.41 21.56
C GLY A 557 -24.71 14.16 22.69
N TYR A 558 -24.13 12.96 22.79
CA TYR A 558 -23.11 12.65 23.80
C TYR A 558 -21.81 13.44 23.59
N LEU A 559 -21.38 13.58 22.32
CA LEU A 559 -20.15 14.27 21.93
C LEU A 559 -20.29 15.79 21.85
N TYR A 560 -21.52 16.30 21.70
CA TYR A 560 -21.80 17.72 21.68
C TYR A 560 -21.45 18.40 23.01
N SER A 561 -21.24 19.72 22.98
CA SER A 561 -21.05 20.50 24.21
C SER A 561 -22.26 20.32 25.13
N ASN A 562 -22.04 19.98 26.40
CA ASN A 562 -23.13 19.62 27.28
C ASN A 562 -23.92 20.85 27.74
N LEU A 563 -25.20 20.92 27.38
CA LEU A 563 -26.09 22.05 27.62
C LEU A 563 -26.33 22.29 29.12
N LEU A 564 -26.19 21.27 29.98
CA LEU A 564 -26.35 21.41 31.42
C LEU A 564 -25.22 22.20 32.08
N TYR A 565 -24.07 22.36 31.41
CA TYR A 565 -22.94 23.15 31.89
C TYR A 565 -22.92 24.59 31.37
N GLU A 566 -23.87 24.97 30.51
CA GLU A 566 -23.97 26.35 30.04
C GLU A 566 -24.42 27.28 31.18
N LYS A 567 -23.60 28.30 31.48
CA LYS A 567 -23.96 29.36 32.44
C LYS A 567 -25.14 30.18 31.91
N ASP A 568 -26.01 30.64 32.80
CA ASP A 568 -27.06 31.58 32.43
C ASP A 568 -26.49 33.00 32.38
N LYS A 569 -26.98 33.83 31.43
CA LYS A 569 -26.41 35.17 31.17
C LYS A 569 -26.51 36.13 32.37
N GLU A 570 -27.28 35.80 33.40
CA GLU A 570 -27.45 36.62 34.61
C GLU A 570 -26.39 36.39 35.68
N GLU A 571 -25.64 35.27 35.66
CA GLU A 571 -24.61 34.96 36.69
C GLU A 571 -23.28 35.70 36.50
N VAL A 572 -23.09 36.47 35.41
CA VAL A 572 -21.82 37.18 35.13
C VAL A 572 -21.67 38.47 35.96
N LYS A 573 -22.66 38.85 36.79
CA LYS A 573 -22.63 40.11 37.55
C LYS A 573 -22.27 40.01 39.04
N GLU A 574 -22.07 38.82 39.62
CA GLU A 574 -21.83 38.71 41.08
C GLU A 574 -20.42 38.27 41.52
N ASP A 575 -19.50 37.88 40.62
CA ASP A 575 -18.09 37.60 40.99
C ASP A 575 -17.21 38.86 40.97
N GLY A 576 -17.76 39.98 41.44
CA GLY A 576 -17.09 41.28 41.47
C GLY A 576 -17.46 42.08 42.70
N LYS A 577 -17.13 41.56 43.89
CA LYS A 577 -16.84 42.37 45.09
C LYS A 577 -16.05 41.59 46.13
#